data_AF-R5YQG5-F1
#
_entry.id   AF-R5YQG5-F1
#
_cell.length_a   1.000
_cell.length_b   1.000
_cell.length_c   1.000
_cell.angle_alpha   90.00
_cell.angle_beta   90.00
_cell.angle_gamma   90.00
#
_symmetry.space_group_name_H-M   'P 1'
#
loop_
_entity.id
_entity.type
_entity.pdbx_description
1 polymer ?
#
loop_
_entity_poly.entity_id
_entity_poly.type
_entity_poly.pdbx_seq_one_letter_code
_entity_poly.pdbx_strand_id
1 'polypeptide(L)' 'MAEKLANEIIDASNGTGASVKKREDTHRMAEANKAFAHMKW' A
#
# COMPACT_ATOMS: atom_id res chain seq x y z
N MET A 1 -2.49 -11.61 -19.36
CA MET A 1 -2.22 -10.34 -18.66
C MET A 1 -3.50 -9.73 -18.08
N ALA A 2 -4.59 -9.68 -18.86
CA ALA A 2 -5.90 -9.22 -18.40
C ALA A 2 -6.47 -9.96 -17.17
N GLU A 3 -6.41 -11.30 -17.14
CA GLU A 3 -6.91 -12.08 -15.98
C GLU A 3 -6.15 -11.80 -14.68
N LYS A 4 -4.82 -11.66 -14.74
CA LYS A 4 -4.01 -11.35 -13.56
C LYS A 4 -4.35 -9.96 -13.00
N LEU A 5 -4.61 -9.00 -13.89
CA LEU A 5 -5.04 -7.66 -13.49
C LEU A 5 -6.46 -7.67 -12.91
N ALA A 6 -7.39 -8.41 -13.52
CA ALA A 6 -8.74 -8.56 -13.01
C ALA A 6 -8.75 -9.18 -11.61
N ASN A 7 -7.97 -10.23 -11.40
CA ASN A 7 -7.82 -10.87 -10.09
C ASN A 7 -7.23 -9.90 -9.05
N GLU A 8 -6.18 -9.14 -9.38
CA GLU A 8 -5.60 -8.14 -8.47
C GLU A 8 -6.62 -7.03 -8.13
N ILE A 9 -7.47 -6.61 -9.07
CA ILE A 9 -8.53 -5.62 -8.81
C ILE A 9 -9.61 -6.19 -7.88
N ILE A 10 -9.99 -7.45 -8.06
CA ILE A 10 -10.95 -8.13 -7.19
C ILE A 10 -10.37 -8.30 -5.78
N ASP A 11 -9.12 -8.76 -5.68
CA ASP A 11 -8.41 -8.91 -4.40
C ASP A 11 -8.28 -7.56 -3.69
N ALA A 12 -7.88 -6.51 -4.42
CA ALA A 12 -7.79 -5.15 -3.86
C ALA A 12 -9.15 -4.63 -3.37
N SER A 13 -10.24 -4.95 -4.08
CA SER A 13 -11.61 -4.59 -3.66
C SER A 13 -12.03 -5.31 -2.38
N ASN A 14 -11.54 -6.53 -2.16
CA ASN A 14 -11.74 -7.31 -0.94
C ASN A 14 -10.78 -6.91 0.19
N GLY A 15 -9.94 -5.88 -0.02
CA GLY A 15 -8.94 -5.46 0.98
C GLY A 15 -7.77 -6.43 1.12
N THR A 16 -7.55 -7.30 0.15
CA THR A 16 -6.45 -8.26 0.10
C THR A 16 -5.57 -8.00 -1.13
N GLY A 17 -4.53 -8.82 -1.33
CA GLY A 17 -3.64 -8.69 -2.48
C GLY A 17 -2.39 -7.84 -2.23
N ALA A 18 -1.49 -7.85 -3.22
CA ALA A 18 -0.17 -7.24 -3.09
C ALA A 18 -0.25 -5.71 -3.01
N SER A 19 -1.21 -5.11 -3.73
CA SER A 19 -1.44 -3.67 -3.74
C SER A 19 -1.87 -3.13 -2.37
N VAL A 20 -2.75 -3.86 -1.67
CA VAL A 20 -3.21 -3.46 -0.33
C VAL A 20 -2.09 -3.58 0.69
N LYS A 21 -1.35 -4.70 0.66
CA LYS A 21 -0.17 -4.89 1.53
C LYS A 21 0.86 -3.78 1.35
N LYS A 22 1.16 -3.41 0.10
CA LYS A 22 2.11 -2.32 -0.21
C LYS A 22 1.66 -0.97 0.36
N ARG A 23 0.35 -0.68 0.30
CA ARG A 23 -0.23 0.53 0.92
C ARG A 23 -0.03 0.53 2.43
N GLU A 24 -0.35 -0.58 3.09
CA GLU A 24 -0.21 -0.72 4.55
C GLU A 24 1.24 -0.60 5.01
N ASP A 25 2.16 -1.28 4.31
CA ASP A 25 3.59 -1.20 4.62
C ASP A 25 4.11 0.23 4.45
N THR A 26 3.65 0.94 3.41
CA THR A 26 3.99 2.36 3.19
C THR A 26 3.47 3.24 4.33
N HIS A 27 2.22 3.01 4.78
CA HIS A 27 1.64 3.77 5.89
C HIS A 27 2.37 3.50 7.20
N ARG A 28 2.67 2.24 7.52
CA ARG A 28 3.44 1.86 8.72
C ARG A 28 4.82 2.50 8.71
N MET A 29 5.50 2.50 7.56
CA MET A 29 6.80 3.12 7.41
C MET A 29 6.73 4.65 7.56
N ALA A 30 5.66 5.28 7.07
CA ALA A 30 5.41 6.70 7.27
C ALA A 30 5.14 7.05 8.75
N GLU A 31 4.38 6.21 9.47
CA GLU A 31 4.16 6.38 10.91
C GLU A 31 5.44 6.23 11.72
N ALA A 32 6.28 5.23 11.38
CA ALA A 32 7.58 5.04 12.02
C ALA A 32 8.50 6.26 11.85
N ASN A 33 8.42 6.94 10.70
CA ASN A 33 9.21 8.13 10.39
C ASN A 33 8.49 9.44 10.70
N LYS A 34 7.35 9.41 11.41
CA LYS A 34 6.58 10.61 11.75
C LYS A 34 7.40 11.65 12.50
N ALA A 35 8.36 11.21 13.31
CA ALA A 35 9.30 12.09 14.02
C ALA A 35 10.13 12.96 13.05
N PHE A 36 10.47 12.45 11.86
CA PHE A 36 11.26 13.17 10.85
C PHE A 36 10.39 14.01 9.89
N ALA A 37 9.09 14.15 10.14
CA ALA A 37 8.20 14.93 9.28
C ALA A 37 8.63 16.40 9.15
N HIS A 38 9.36 16.93 10.15
CA HIS A 38 9.89 18.29 10.18
C HIS A 38 11.19 18.48 9.36
N MET A 39 11.83 17.40 8.90
CA MET A 39 13.02 17.45 8.03
C MET A 39 12.66 17.63 6.53
N LYS A 40 11.42 17.94 6.21
CA LYS A 40 10.99 18.24 4.84
C LYS A 40 11.32 19.70 4.51
N TRP A 41 12.37 19.92 3.71
CA TRP A 41 12.55 21.16 2.94
C TRP A 41 12.29 20.88 1.46
#